data_AF-A0A843TG74-F1
#
_entry.id   AF-A0A843TG74-F1
#
_cell.length_a   1.000
_cell.length_b   1.000
_cell.length_c   1.000
_cell.angle_alpha   90.00
_cell.angle_beta   90.00
_cell.angle_gamma   90.00
#
_symmetry.space_group_name_H-M   'P 1'
#
loop_
_entity.id
_entity.type
_entity.pdbx_description
1 polymer ?
#
loop_
_entity_poly.entity_id
_entity_poly.type
_entity_poly.pdbx_seq_one_letter_code
_entity_poly.pdbx_strand_id
1 'polypeptide(L)' 'LIIEDLPAGLFFALAASSVGVIGVLMAGWASNNKYALMGGLRAAAQLIAYELPLVLAALVVAVVLGALLR' A
#
# COMPACT_ATOMS: atom_id res chain seq x y z
N LEU A 1 6.90 -18.46 15.23
CA LEU A 1 5.82 -17.81 14.47
C LEU A 1 4.71 -17.52 15.47
N ILE A 2 4.74 -16.35 16.09
CA ILE A 2 3.69 -15.92 17.03
C ILE A 2 2.62 -15.30 16.13
N ILE A 3 1.54 -16.04 15.90
CA ILE A 3 0.31 -15.45 15.36
C ILE A 3 -0.35 -14.84 16.59
N GLU A 4 0.05 -13.61 16.91
CA GLU A 4 -0.70 -12.79 17.87
C GLU A 4 -1.98 -12.35 17.18
N ASP A 5 -3.12 -12.54 17.86
CA ASP A 5 -4.41 -12.05 17.43
C ASP A 5 -4.40 -10.52 17.54
N LEU A 6 -3.86 -9.87 16.50
CA LEU A 6 -3.67 -8.44 16.48
C LEU A 6 -5.03 -7.83 16.09
N PRO A 7 -5.72 -7.11 16.99
CA PRO A 7 -7.03 -6.52 16.69
C PRO A 7 -6.97 -5.51 15.53
N ALA A 8 -5.77 -5.03 15.17
CA ALA A 8 -5.50 -4.16 14.02
C ALA A 8 -4.61 -4.83 12.94
N GLY A 9 -4.53 -6.16 12.90
CA GLY A 9 -3.65 -6.90 11.99
C GLY A 9 -3.88 -6.58 10.51
N LEU A 10 -5.13 -6.30 10.13
CA LEU A 10 -5.47 -5.87 8.77
C LEU A 10 -4.86 -4.49 8.44
N PHE A 11 -4.96 -3.51 9.35
CA PHE A 11 -4.37 -2.19 9.13
C PHE A 11 -2.85 -2.25 9.06
N PHE A 12 -2.23 -3.14 9.85
CA PHE A 12 -0.78 -3.33 9.80
C PHE A 12 -0.33 -3.92 8.46
N ALA A 13 -1.05 -4.92 7.93
CA ALA A 13 -0.77 -5.49 6.61
C ALA A 13 -0.95 -4.47 5.48
N LEU A 14 -2.00 -3.65 5.55
CA LEU A 14 -2.24 -2.57 4.58
C LEU A 14 -1.17 -1.46 4.67
N ALA A 15 -0.77 -1.08 5.89
CA ALA A 15 0.30 -0.09 6.07
C ALA A 15 1.64 -0.59 5.51
N ALA A 16 1.94 -1.89 5.66
CA ALA A 16 3.15 -2.49 5.13
C ALA A 16 3.16 -2.52 3.60
N SER A 17 2.02 -2.74 2.93
CA SER A 17 1.95 -2.74 1.45
C SER A 17 2.23 -1.35 0.87
N SER A 18 1.75 -0.28 1.52
CA SER A 18 1.93 1.10 1.06
C SER A 18 3.38 1.61 1.07
N VAL A 19 4.28 1.00 1.84
CA VAL A 19 5.71 1.42 1.89
C VAL A 19 6.41 1.21 0.54
N GLY A 20 5.97 0.20 -0.23
CA GLY A 20 6.60 -0.13 -1.52
C GLY A 20 6.54 0.99 -2.56
N VAL A 21 5.51 1.84 -2.50
CA VAL A 21 5.31 2.97 -3.42
C VAL A 21 6.44 4.00 -3.29
N ILE A 22 6.88 4.26 -2.05
CA ILE A 22 7.97 5.21 -1.77
C ILE A 22 9.29 4.67 -2.35
N GLY A 23 9.50 3.35 -2.28
CA GLY A 23 10.66 2.69 -2.89
C GLY A 23 10.74 2.90 -4.40
N VAL A 24 9.62 2.80 -5.11
CA VAL A 24 9.55 3.02 -6.57
C VAL A 24 9.84 4.47 -6.93
N LEU A 25 9.33 5.42 -6.14
CA LEU A 25 9.59 6.84 -6.34
C LEU A 25 11.07 7.18 -6.12
N MET A 26 11.67 6.67 -5.04
CA MET A 26 13.08 6.90 -4.74
C MET A 26 14.00 6.23 -5.76
N ALA A 27 13.66 5.05 -6.26
CA ALA A 27 14.39 4.39 -7.34
C ALA A 27 14.37 5.21 -8.64
N GLY A 28 13.22 5.81 -8.97
CA GLY A 28 13.08 6.71 -10.12
C GLY A 28 13.89 8.01 -9.98
N TRP A 29 13.97 8.56 -8.76
CA TRP A 29 14.79 9.75 -8.47
C TRP A 29 16.29 9.42 -8.52
N ALA A 30 16.73 8.33 -7.91
CA ALA A 30 18.13 7.92 -7.85
C ALA A 30 18.77 7.68 -9.24
N SER A 31 17.97 7.39 -10.26
CA SER A 31 18.43 7.15 -11.64
C SER A 31 19.04 8.37 -12.34
N ASN A 32 18.91 9.60 -11.81
CA ASN A 32 19.47 10.85 -12.37
C ASN A 32 19.20 11.08 -13.89
N ASN A 33 18.08 10.55 -14.40
CA ASN A 33 17.66 10.70 -15.79
C ASN A 33 16.20 11.16 -15.83
N LYS A 34 15.91 12.22 -16.59
CA LYS A 34 14.56 12.83 -16.67
C LYS A 34 13.53 11.83 -17.23
N TYR A 35 13.92 10.95 -18.15
CA TYR A 35 13.03 9.91 -18.68
C TYR A 35 12.70 8.84 -17.64
N ALA A 36 13.69 8.40 -16.87
CA ALA A 36 13.50 7.43 -15.80
C ALA A 36 12.64 8.01 -14.67
N LEU A 37 12.83 9.29 -14.33
CA LEU A 37 12.00 9.99 -13.36
C LEU A 37 10.54 10.09 -13.80
N MET A 38 10.27 10.45 -15.06
CA MET A 38 8.92 10.50 -15.61
C MET A 38 8.25 9.11 -15.65
N GLY A 39 9.02 8.06 -15.97
CA GLY A 39 8.56 6.67 -15.91
C GLY A 39 8.25 6.22 -14.48
N GLY A 40 9.13 6.53 -13.53
CA GLY A 40 8.96 6.25 -12.11
C GLY A 40 7.75 6.99 -11.51
N LEU A 41 7.53 8.25 -11.90
CA LEU A 41 6.37 9.02 -11.45
C LEU A 41 5.05 8.44 -11.97
N ARG A 42 5.01 7.98 -13.23
CA ARG A 42 3.84 7.29 -13.79
C ARG A 42 3.56 5.97 -13.08
N ALA A 43 4.60 5.17 -12.84
CA ALA A 43 4.47 3.92 -12.11
C ALA A 43 3.99 4.16 -10.67
N ALA A 44 4.53 5.16 -9.97
CA ALA A 44 4.09 5.56 -8.64
C ALA A 44 2.62 6.01 -8.64
N ALA A 45 2.21 6.83 -9.62
CA ALA A 45 0.81 7.26 -9.75
C ALA A 45 -0.14 6.08 -9.96
N GLN A 46 0.25 5.07 -10.75
CA GLN A 46 -0.54 3.85 -10.93
C GLN A 46 -0.61 3.03 -9.64
N LEU A 47 0.51 2.82 -8.96
CA LEU A 47 0.54 2.07 -7.71
C LEU A 47 -0.36 2.71 -6.65
N ILE A 48 -0.33 4.03 -6.50
CA ILE A 48 -1.22 4.77 -5.58
C ILE A 48 -2.70 4.62 -5.99
N ALA A 49 -2.98 4.74 -7.29
CA ALA A 49 -4.34 4.64 -7.82
C ALA A 49 -4.95 3.24 -7.65
N TYR A 50 -4.15 2.17 -7.59
CA TYR A 50 -4.64 0.81 -7.34
C TYR A 50 -4.64 0.42 -5.86
N GLU A 51 -3.76 1.00 -5.04
CA GLU A 51 -3.77 0.77 -3.60
C GLU A 51 -5.02 1.35 -2.92
N LEU A 52 -5.45 2.55 -3.28
CA LEU A 52 -6.59 3.19 -2.60
C LEU A 52 -7.91 2.41 -2.75
N PRO A 53 -8.32 1.93 -3.94
CA PRO A 53 -9.49 1.07 -4.09
C PRO A 53 -9.34 -0.28 -3.36
N LEU A 54 -8.13 -0.85 -3.33
CA LEU A 54 -7.86 -2.10 -2.63
C LEU A 54 -8.08 -1.95 -1.12
N VAL A 55 -7.55 -0.86 -0.52
CA VAL A 55 -7.74 -0.53 0.90
C VAL A 55 -9.23 -0.34 1.21
N LEU A 56 -9.96 0.37 0.36
CA LEU A 56 -11.40 0.59 0.54
C LEU A 56 -12.20 -0.72 0.45
N ALA A 57 -11.88 -1.60 -0.51
CA ALA A 57 -12.52 -2.91 -0.63
C ALA A 57 -12.23 -3.80 0.58
N ALA A 58 -10.97 -3.82 1.05
CA ALA A 58 -10.58 -4.56 2.25
C ALA A 58 -11.29 -4.05 3.51
N LEU A 59 -11.47 -2.73 3.63
CA LEU A 59 -12.20 -2.12 4.73
C LEU A 59 -13.67 -2.57 4.76
N VAL A 60 -14.35 -2.61 3.61
CA VAL A 60 -15.74 -3.08 3.52
C VAL A 60 -15.85 -4.53 4.01
N VAL A 61 -14.94 -5.41 3.59
CA VAL A 61 -14.92 -6.81 4.05
C VAL A 61 -14.67 -6.90 5.56
N ALA A 62 -13.75 -6.10 6.09
CA ALA A 62 -13.42 -6.09 7.52
C ALA A 62 -14.61 -5.68 8.41
N VAL A 63 -15.38 -4.67 7.96
CA VAL A 63 -16.59 -4.21 8.66
C VAL A 63 -17.67 -5.29 8.62
N VAL A 64 -17.89 -5.95 7.47
CA VAL A 64 -18.89 -7.02 7.32
C VAL A 64 -18.54 -8.25 8.18
N LEU A 65 -17.26 -8.60 8.30
CA LEU A 65 -16.82 -9.73 9.12
C LEU A 65 -16.94 -9.44 10.63
N GLY A 66 -17.14 -8.18 11.03
CA GLY A 66 -17.10 -7.75 12.43
C GLY A 66 -15.72 -7.86 13.08
N ALA A 67 -14.66 -8.14 12.28
CA ALA A 67 -13.30 -8.39 12.74
C ALA A 67 -12.60 -7.15 13.33
N LEU A 68 -13.20 -5.98 13.14
CA LEU A 68 -12.68 -4.67 13.55
C LEU A 68 -13.53 -4.04 14.68
N LEU A 69 -14.66 -4.66 15.01
CA LEU A 69 -15.68 -4.19 15.96
C LEU A 69 -15.75 -5.08 17.22
N ARG A 70 -14.80 -6.02 17.36
CA ARG A 70 -14.58 -6.91 18.50
C ARG A 70 -13.14 -6.77 18.95
#